data_AF-A0A7S3NE57-F1
#
_entry.id   AF-A0A7S3NE57-F1
#
_cell.length_a   1.000
_cell.length_b   1.000
_cell.length_c   1.000
_cell.angle_alpha   90.00
_cell.angle_beta   90.00
_cell.angle_gamma   90.00
#
_symmetry.space_group_name_H-M   'P 1'
#
loop_
_entity.id
_entity.type
_entity.pdbx_description
1 polymer ?
#
loop_
_entity_poly.entity_id
_entity_poly.type
_entity_poly.pdbx_seq_one_letter_code
_entity_poly.pdbx_strand_id
1 'polypeptide(L)'
;FAYHHADQASSFDSEAESLVYIAKNNKALSKTDRGAKKREAKELKSKAVVEFGIAGEMFAKIGSHRQAAQCLYTAEKYAEAAEFFIKCGQYTQAAECYRIIHNYEKAAKMFEESKLILKALECYENMCNWEAVLLCLNRNKDLFKDIERESLIRKYVPLALSSIFKLIDTENNEENKTKELEQKYAKQADKIEEVDEKSDIDSDGESDEANPFDDDSKVQDASLNLGDTPSNLLQVEQQANGDSDEEQIVTSNKDQKLNDTSFSVISKVEFDDNFEHLSNFDPDDEFVNSNRSYSVIGSVISNDKESLASYSDFSIVGESRASSILNVNTIQTNRDIYIEDIAMQKIIYYISLFSEETKSYLLKLRSKDKLVQEQTEELSIDAFELELDNIDVDFVKTLLDVLENFDMFRLCMIVCNRYNVTDQLSRYLTSVCYKYSNLKLLTTKQILEINNPMFRQKQKQVSVLANEAIHNMFALVSPDMIKQVKTEDIQDIHDKSKAEHWRFLFYLGFWRKLVY
;
A
#
# COMPACT_ATOMS: atom_id res chain seq x y z
N PHE A 1 -53.67 -0.69 9.07
CA PHE A 1 -52.64 -0.28 10.04
C PHE A 1 -51.32 0.04 9.36
N ALA A 2 -50.64 -0.89 8.68
CA ALA A 2 -49.35 -0.60 8.01
C ALA A 2 -49.40 0.62 7.07
N TYR A 3 -50.39 0.67 6.16
CA TYR A 3 -50.58 1.81 5.25
C TYR A 3 -50.84 3.14 5.98
N HIS A 4 -51.56 3.12 7.11
CA HIS A 4 -51.83 4.34 7.89
C HIS A 4 -50.54 4.95 8.45
N HIS A 5 -49.65 4.12 9.02
CA HIS A 5 -48.34 4.58 9.49
C HIS A 5 -47.47 5.09 8.34
N ALA A 6 -47.50 4.42 7.19
CA ALA A 6 -46.78 4.88 6.00
C ALA A 6 -47.29 6.24 5.49
N ASP A 7 -48.61 6.43 5.39
CA ASP A 7 -49.22 7.69 4.96
C ASP A 7 -48.93 8.83 5.95
N GLN A 8 -48.99 8.53 7.25
CA GLN A 8 -48.65 9.49 8.32
C GLN A 8 -47.17 9.89 8.25
N ALA A 9 -46.27 8.93 8.04
CA ALA A 9 -44.84 9.19 7.86
C ALA A 9 -44.57 10.06 6.63
N SER A 10 -45.20 9.76 5.49
CA SER A 10 -45.10 10.57 4.26
C SER A 10 -45.64 11.99 4.45
N SER A 11 -46.70 12.17 5.25
CA SER A 11 -47.21 13.50 5.59
C SER A 11 -46.19 14.31 6.41
N PHE A 12 -45.56 13.69 7.42
CA PHE A 12 -44.54 14.36 8.23
C PHE A 12 -43.29 14.73 7.41
N ASP A 13 -42.87 13.84 6.50
CA ASP A 13 -41.72 14.09 5.63
C ASP A 13 -42.00 15.25 4.65
N SER A 14 -43.17 15.25 4.01
CA SER A 14 -43.58 16.34 3.11
C SER A 14 -43.68 17.69 3.83
N GLU A 15 -44.23 17.70 5.05
CA GLU A 15 -44.29 18.91 5.89
C GLU A 15 -42.88 19.40 6.25
N ALA A 16 -41.97 18.50 6.64
CA ALA A 16 -40.58 18.83 6.91
C ALA A 16 -39.87 19.45 5.70
N GLU A 17 -40.04 18.88 4.51
CA GLU A 17 -39.48 19.42 3.26
C GLU A 17 -40.00 20.82 2.96
N SER A 18 -41.30 21.05 3.15
CA SER A 18 -41.94 22.36 2.95
C SER A 18 -41.35 23.43 3.88
N LEU A 19 -41.08 23.09 5.15
CA LEU A 19 -40.47 23.99 6.12
C LEU A 19 -39.00 24.31 5.78
N VAL A 20 -38.24 23.32 5.30
CA VAL A 20 -36.87 23.54 4.81
C VAL A 20 -36.87 24.47 3.61
N TYR A 21 -37.80 24.27 2.67
CA TYR A 21 -37.96 25.14 1.50
C TYR A 21 -38.28 26.58 1.90
N ILE A 22 -39.24 26.78 2.80
CA ILE A 22 -39.61 28.11 3.33
C ILE A 22 -38.40 28.77 4.01
N ALA A 23 -37.67 28.02 4.84
CA ALA A 23 -36.51 28.53 5.56
C ALA A 23 -35.34 28.92 4.63
N LYS A 24 -35.18 28.24 3.48
CA LYS A 24 -34.15 28.56 2.47
C LYS A 24 -34.53 29.76 1.60
N ASN A 25 -35.78 29.80 1.12
CA ASN A 25 -36.16 30.73 0.05
C ASN A 25 -36.79 32.03 0.55
N ASN A 26 -37.37 32.06 1.76
CA ASN A 26 -38.02 33.26 2.25
C ASN A 26 -37.01 34.22 2.90
N LYS A 27 -36.52 35.18 2.11
CA LYS A 27 -35.58 36.22 2.58
C LYS A 27 -36.18 37.17 3.63
N ALA A 28 -37.51 37.27 3.74
CA ALA A 28 -38.17 38.13 4.71
C ALA A 28 -38.17 37.55 6.13
N LEU A 29 -37.94 36.24 6.30
CA LEU A 29 -37.80 35.64 7.62
C LEU A 29 -36.51 36.10 8.30
N SER A 30 -36.62 36.44 9.58
CA SER A 30 -35.47 36.75 10.42
C SER A 30 -34.55 35.52 10.55
N LYS A 31 -33.27 35.74 10.87
CA LYS A 31 -32.30 34.65 11.06
C LYS A 31 -32.77 33.66 12.15
N THR A 32 -33.42 34.16 13.20
CA THR A 32 -33.99 33.35 14.29
C THR A 32 -35.14 32.48 13.79
N ASP A 33 -36.06 33.03 12.99
CA ASP A 33 -37.22 32.28 12.49
C ASP A 33 -36.81 31.19 11.49
N ARG A 34 -35.83 31.46 10.62
CA ARG A 34 -35.26 30.43 9.73
C ARG A 34 -34.63 29.30 10.54
N GLY A 35 -33.96 29.64 11.65
CA GLY A 35 -33.40 28.67 12.58
C GLY A 35 -34.48 27.81 13.23
N ALA A 36 -35.58 28.42 13.69
CA ALA A 36 -36.72 27.72 14.28
C ALA A 36 -37.37 26.76 13.27
N LYS A 37 -37.63 27.21 12.04
CA LYS A 37 -38.21 26.38 10.98
C LYS A 37 -37.33 25.19 10.59
N LYS A 38 -36.00 25.35 10.59
CA LYS A 38 -35.07 24.22 10.38
C LYS A 38 -35.10 23.20 11.52
N ARG A 39 -35.27 23.65 12.78
CA ARG A 39 -35.40 22.76 13.93
C ARG A 39 -36.72 21.97 13.89
N GLU A 40 -37.82 22.67 13.59
CA GLU A 40 -39.15 22.06 13.41
C GLU A 40 -39.13 21.01 12.29
N ALA A 41 -38.51 21.31 11.16
CA ALA A 41 -38.33 20.34 10.08
C ALA A 41 -37.51 19.12 10.50
N LYS A 42 -36.43 19.30 11.29
CA LYS A 42 -35.63 18.20 11.83
C LYS A 42 -36.46 17.31 12.76
N GLU A 43 -37.32 17.89 13.59
CA GLU A 43 -38.21 17.15 14.49
C GLU A 43 -39.25 16.34 13.69
N LEU A 44 -39.92 16.95 12.71
CA LEU A 44 -40.87 16.24 11.85
C LEU A 44 -40.21 15.11 11.07
N LYS A 45 -38.98 15.32 10.56
CA LYS A 45 -38.21 14.26 9.91
C LYS A 45 -37.90 13.10 10.85
N SER A 46 -37.53 13.38 12.11
CA SER A 46 -37.31 12.32 13.10
C SER A 46 -38.58 11.52 13.41
N LYS A 47 -39.75 12.18 13.43
CA LYS A 47 -41.06 11.50 13.57
C LYS A 47 -41.38 10.64 12.35
N ALA A 48 -41.14 11.15 11.14
CA ALA A 48 -41.32 10.40 9.91
C ALA A 48 -40.48 9.12 9.89
N VAL A 49 -39.19 9.21 10.28
CA VAL A 49 -38.29 8.05 10.38
C VAL A 49 -38.83 6.97 11.32
N VAL A 50 -39.35 7.36 12.50
CA VAL A 50 -39.96 6.43 13.46
C VAL A 50 -41.20 5.75 12.88
N GLU A 51 -42.11 6.53 12.28
CA GLU A 51 -43.36 6.00 11.70
C GLU A 51 -43.09 5.07 10.49
N PHE A 52 -42.11 5.40 9.65
CA PHE A 52 -41.67 4.51 8.57
C PHE A 52 -41.09 3.20 9.11
N GLY A 53 -40.36 3.24 10.23
CA GLY A 53 -39.85 2.03 10.88
C GLY A 53 -40.98 1.10 11.33
N ILE A 54 -42.00 1.66 11.98
CA ILE A 54 -43.19 0.91 12.42
C ILE A 54 -43.95 0.33 11.22
N ALA A 55 -44.17 1.13 10.17
CA ALA A 55 -44.81 0.67 8.96
C ALA A 55 -44.05 -0.49 8.29
N GLY A 56 -42.71 -0.38 8.22
CA GLY A 56 -41.83 -1.40 7.68
C GLY A 56 -41.95 -2.74 8.41
N GLU A 57 -41.91 -2.72 9.74
CA GLU A 57 -42.09 -3.93 10.57
C GLU A 57 -43.49 -4.55 10.41
N MET A 58 -44.54 -3.73 10.26
CA MET A 58 -45.88 -4.24 9.98
C MET A 58 -45.97 -4.88 8.59
N PHE A 59 -45.41 -4.26 7.56
CA PHE A 59 -45.38 -4.85 6.21
C PHE A 59 -44.57 -6.14 6.18
N ALA A 60 -43.47 -6.23 6.93
CA ALA A 60 -42.69 -7.44 7.08
C ALA A 60 -43.52 -8.59 7.66
N LYS A 61 -44.33 -8.34 8.70
CA LYS A 61 -45.25 -9.32 9.31
C LYS A 61 -46.35 -9.79 8.35
N ILE A 62 -46.80 -8.94 7.43
CA ILE A 62 -47.81 -9.25 6.41
C ILE A 62 -47.20 -10.05 5.23
N GLY A 63 -45.87 -10.15 5.14
CA GLY A 63 -45.18 -10.78 4.02
C GLY A 63 -45.02 -9.85 2.79
N SER A 64 -45.33 -8.57 2.96
CA SER A 64 -45.22 -7.56 1.89
C SER A 64 -43.80 -7.01 1.81
N HIS A 65 -42.84 -7.88 1.44
CA HIS A 65 -41.39 -7.61 1.58
C HIS A 65 -40.90 -6.36 0.83
N ARG A 66 -41.46 -6.05 -0.34
CA ARG A 66 -41.03 -4.88 -1.14
C ARG A 66 -41.37 -3.56 -0.43
N GLN A 67 -42.58 -3.43 0.09
CA GLN A 67 -43.02 -2.26 0.85
C GLN A 67 -42.27 -2.18 2.17
N ALA A 68 -42.06 -3.33 2.85
CA ALA A 68 -41.26 -3.38 4.06
C ALA A 68 -39.85 -2.83 3.84
N ALA A 69 -39.16 -3.28 2.78
CA ALA A 69 -37.82 -2.80 2.44
C ALA A 69 -37.78 -1.30 2.17
N GLN A 70 -38.74 -0.76 1.41
CA GLN A 70 -38.83 0.67 1.13
C GLN A 70 -39.07 1.50 2.39
N CYS A 71 -40.01 1.10 3.25
CA CYS A 71 -40.26 1.80 4.51
C CYS A 71 -39.04 1.74 5.44
N LEU A 72 -38.39 0.58 5.57
CA LEU A 72 -37.17 0.43 6.40
C LEU A 72 -36.00 1.24 5.85
N TYR A 73 -35.86 1.36 4.52
CA TYR A 73 -34.85 2.20 3.89
C TYR A 73 -35.05 3.68 4.23
N THR A 74 -36.28 4.18 4.10
CA THR A 74 -36.62 5.57 4.48
C THR A 74 -36.49 5.81 5.98
N ALA A 75 -36.70 4.77 6.79
CA ALA A 75 -36.45 4.79 8.24
C ALA A 75 -34.97 4.69 8.63
N GLU A 76 -34.04 4.79 7.68
CA GLU A 76 -32.58 4.68 7.89
C GLU A 76 -32.13 3.34 8.51
N LYS A 77 -33.00 2.31 8.51
CA LYS A 77 -32.70 0.94 8.95
C LYS A 77 -32.14 0.10 7.78
N TYR A 78 -31.01 0.55 7.22
CA TYR A 78 -30.46 0.02 5.97
C TYR A 78 -30.13 -1.48 6.00
N ALA A 79 -29.63 -2.01 7.13
CA ALA A 79 -29.28 -3.43 7.25
C ALA A 79 -30.52 -4.34 7.09
N GLU A 80 -31.61 -4.04 7.80
CA GLU A 80 -32.88 -4.77 7.70
C GLU A 80 -33.52 -4.58 6.31
N ALA A 81 -33.48 -3.35 5.77
CA ALA A 81 -33.98 -3.06 4.43
C ALA A 81 -33.26 -3.91 3.36
N ALA A 82 -31.94 -4.05 3.45
CA ALA A 82 -31.14 -4.87 2.54
C ALA A 82 -31.60 -6.34 2.53
N GLU A 83 -31.86 -6.93 3.69
CA GLU A 83 -32.35 -8.31 3.79
C GLU A 83 -33.71 -8.52 3.12
N PHE A 84 -34.62 -7.55 3.26
CA PHE A 84 -35.91 -7.62 2.57
C PHE A 84 -35.77 -7.36 1.06
N PHE A 85 -34.85 -6.50 0.62
CA PHE A 85 -34.55 -6.33 -0.80
C PHE A 85 -33.99 -7.63 -1.42
N ILE A 86 -33.13 -8.36 -0.70
CA ILE A 86 -32.63 -9.68 -1.12
C ILE A 86 -33.80 -10.67 -1.28
N LYS A 87 -34.71 -10.74 -0.30
CA LYS A 87 -35.91 -11.59 -0.38
C LYS A 87 -36.81 -11.26 -1.58
N CYS A 88 -36.76 -10.01 -2.07
CA CYS A 88 -37.49 -9.56 -3.25
C CYS A 88 -36.73 -9.75 -4.57
N GLY A 89 -35.49 -10.26 -4.55
CA GLY A 89 -34.62 -10.31 -5.73
C GLY A 89 -34.14 -8.94 -6.22
N GLN A 90 -34.22 -7.91 -5.37
CA GLN A 90 -33.82 -6.53 -5.66
C GLN A 90 -32.37 -6.29 -5.21
N TYR A 91 -31.43 -7.04 -5.80
CA TYR A 91 -30.02 -7.05 -5.38
C TYR A 91 -29.34 -5.69 -5.49
N THR A 92 -29.66 -4.87 -6.49
CA THR A 92 -29.08 -3.53 -6.64
C THR A 92 -29.43 -2.63 -5.46
N GLN A 93 -30.70 -2.62 -5.01
CA GLN A 93 -31.11 -1.83 -3.85
C GLN A 93 -30.48 -2.37 -2.56
N ALA A 94 -30.40 -3.69 -2.40
CA ALA A 94 -29.73 -4.32 -1.27
C ALA A 94 -28.24 -3.93 -1.19
N ALA A 95 -27.56 -3.92 -2.33
CA ALA A 95 -26.16 -3.53 -2.43
C ALA A 95 -25.94 -2.07 -2.01
N GLU A 96 -26.80 -1.15 -2.46
CA GLU A 96 -26.73 0.26 -2.04
C GLU A 96 -26.96 0.43 -0.54
N CYS A 97 -27.90 -0.33 0.04
CA CYS A 97 -28.11 -0.34 1.51
C CYS A 97 -26.84 -0.78 2.26
N TYR A 98 -26.21 -1.87 1.80
CA TYR A 98 -24.95 -2.35 2.40
C TYR A 98 -23.79 -1.37 2.21
N ARG A 99 -23.73 -0.68 1.07
CA ARG A 99 -22.73 0.35 0.79
C ARG A 99 -22.88 1.56 1.72
N ILE A 100 -24.11 2.00 2.01
CA ILE A 100 -24.39 3.12 2.92
C ILE A 100 -23.91 2.81 4.35
N ILE A 101 -24.05 1.56 4.82
CA ILE A 101 -23.54 1.15 6.14
C ILE A 101 -22.06 0.73 6.11
N HIS A 102 -21.35 1.00 5.02
CA HIS A 102 -19.95 0.64 4.80
C HIS A 102 -19.65 -0.87 4.92
N ASN A 103 -20.65 -1.74 4.72
CA ASN A 103 -20.46 -3.18 4.58
C ASN A 103 -20.16 -3.52 3.11
N TYR A 104 -18.97 -3.10 2.66
CA TYR A 104 -18.55 -3.21 1.27
C TYR A 104 -18.49 -4.67 0.77
N GLU A 105 -18.20 -5.63 1.65
CA GLU A 105 -18.10 -7.04 1.27
C GLU A 105 -19.46 -7.59 0.80
N LYS A 106 -20.52 -7.36 1.58
CA LYS A 106 -21.88 -7.76 1.20
C LYS A 106 -22.38 -6.93 0.02
N ALA A 107 -22.06 -5.63 -0.01
CA ALA A 107 -22.43 -4.76 -1.12
C ALA A 107 -21.85 -5.27 -2.46
N ALA A 108 -20.57 -5.63 -2.48
CA ALA A 108 -19.90 -6.16 -3.67
C ALA A 108 -20.56 -7.44 -4.18
N LYS A 109 -20.81 -8.42 -3.28
CA LYS A 109 -21.51 -9.67 -3.62
C LYS A 109 -22.90 -9.40 -4.23
N MET A 110 -23.68 -8.48 -3.64
CA MET A 110 -25.00 -8.11 -4.17
C MET A 110 -24.91 -7.37 -5.52
N PHE A 111 -23.88 -6.54 -5.73
CA PHE A 111 -23.64 -5.90 -7.02
C PHE A 111 -23.26 -6.92 -8.10
N GLU A 112 -22.44 -7.93 -7.78
CA GLU A 112 -22.12 -9.05 -8.68
C GLU A 112 -23.39 -9.81 -9.12
N GLU A 113 -24.25 -10.19 -8.16
CA GLU A 113 -25.53 -10.86 -8.44
C GLU A 113 -26.44 -10.01 -9.34
N SER A 114 -26.39 -8.68 -9.19
CA SER A 114 -27.11 -7.74 -10.05
C SER A 114 -26.43 -7.44 -11.40
N LYS A 115 -25.27 -8.06 -11.68
CA LYS A 115 -24.42 -7.82 -12.86
C LYS A 115 -23.90 -6.38 -13.01
N LEU A 116 -23.83 -5.63 -11.90
CA LEU A 116 -23.26 -4.28 -11.86
C LEU A 116 -21.79 -4.34 -11.43
N ILE A 117 -20.96 -4.99 -12.26
CA ILE A 117 -19.61 -5.41 -11.88
C ILE A 117 -18.72 -4.21 -11.50
N LEU A 118 -18.78 -3.09 -12.21
CA LEU A 118 -17.97 -1.91 -11.89
C LEU A 118 -18.20 -1.40 -10.44
N LYS A 119 -19.45 -1.40 -9.97
CA LYS A 119 -19.77 -1.03 -8.58
C LYS A 119 -19.27 -2.07 -7.57
N ALA A 120 -19.24 -3.34 -7.96
CA ALA A 120 -18.64 -4.38 -7.12
C ALA A 120 -17.13 -4.17 -6.98
N LEU A 121 -16.44 -3.85 -8.08
CA LEU A 121 -15.00 -3.52 -8.06
C LEU A 121 -14.71 -2.31 -7.19
N GLU A 122 -15.51 -1.24 -7.27
CA GLU A 122 -15.40 -0.07 -6.38
C GLU A 122 -15.55 -0.45 -4.90
N CYS A 123 -16.47 -1.37 -4.57
CA CYS A 123 -16.64 -1.84 -3.20
C CYS A 123 -15.41 -2.64 -2.72
N TYR A 124 -14.85 -3.52 -3.55
CA TYR A 124 -13.62 -4.25 -3.20
C TYR A 124 -12.38 -3.34 -3.14
N GLU A 125 -12.30 -2.32 -3.98
CA GLU A 125 -11.26 -1.28 -3.96
C GLU A 125 -11.31 -0.51 -2.64
N ASN A 126 -12.50 -0.13 -2.16
CA ASN A 126 -12.66 0.52 -0.85
C ASN A 126 -12.25 -0.37 0.34
N MET A 127 -12.24 -1.69 0.17
CA MET A 127 -11.72 -2.63 1.17
C MET A 127 -10.23 -2.91 1.01
N CYS A 128 -9.59 -2.39 -0.04
CA CYS A 128 -8.25 -2.79 -0.47
C CYS A 128 -8.11 -4.32 -0.68
N ASN A 129 -9.21 -5.02 -0.99
CA ASN A 129 -9.19 -6.46 -1.25
C ASN A 129 -8.97 -6.72 -2.74
N TRP A 130 -7.73 -6.51 -3.18
CA TRP A 130 -7.33 -6.63 -4.59
C TRP A 130 -7.50 -8.04 -5.16
N GLU A 131 -7.41 -9.05 -4.30
CA GLU A 131 -7.65 -10.45 -4.66
C GLU A 131 -9.09 -10.66 -5.13
N ALA A 132 -10.07 -10.15 -4.36
CA ALA A 132 -11.47 -10.18 -4.73
C ALA A 132 -11.76 -9.36 -6.00
N VAL A 133 -11.07 -8.24 -6.22
CA VAL A 133 -11.14 -7.46 -7.48
C VAL A 133 -10.73 -8.32 -8.68
N LEU A 134 -9.56 -8.97 -8.62
CA LEU A 134 -9.06 -9.79 -9.72
C LEU A 134 -9.95 -11.02 -9.98
N LEU A 135 -10.45 -11.66 -8.92
CA LEU A 135 -11.42 -12.74 -9.00
C LEU A 135 -12.73 -12.31 -9.68
N CYS A 136 -13.27 -11.17 -9.26
CA CYS A 136 -14.48 -10.59 -9.81
C CYS A 136 -14.32 -10.30 -11.31
N LEU A 137 -13.19 -9.69 -11.70
CA LEU A 137 -12.83 -9.44 -13.11
C LEU A 137 -12.71 -10.72 -13.93
N ASN A 138 -12.08 -11.76 -13.39
CA ASN A 138 -11.89 -13.03 -14.09
C ASN A 138 -13.20 -13.80 -14.26
N ARG A 139 -14.03 -13.89 -13.21
CA ARG A 139 -15.35 -14.55 -13.25
C ARG A 139 -16.27 -13.90 -14.28
N ASN A 140 -16.20 -12.57 -14.40
CA ASN A 140 -17.07 -11.79 -15.27
C ASN A 140 -16.40 -11.37 -16.59
N LYS A 141 -15.37 -12.10 -17.04
CA LYS A 141 -14.59 -11.73 -18.23
C LYS A 141 -15.43 -11.52 -19.50
N ASP A 142 -16.53 -12.27 -19.65
CA ASP A 142 -17.40 -12.22 -20.82
C ASP A 142 -18.32 -10.97 -20.84
N LEU A 143 -18.42 -10.25 -19.71
CA LEU A 143 -19.22 -9.03 -19.62
C LEU A 143 -18.46 -7.77 -20.07
N PHE A 144 -17.14 -7.84 -20.19
CA PHE A 144 -16.30 -6.70 -20.55
C PHE A 144 -15.86 -6.79 -22.02
N LYS A 145 -15.68 -5.63 -22.65
CA LYS A 145 -14.90 -5.55 -23.89
C LYS A 145 -13.43 -5.76 -23.59
N ASP A 146 -12.68 -6.35 -24.52
CA ASP A 146 -11.25 -6.64 -24.33
C ASP A 146 -10.43 -5.42 -23.93
N ILE A 147 -10.69 -4.25 -24.55
CA ILE A 147 -9.98 -2.99 -24.25
C ILE A 147 -10.28 -2.50 -22.83
N GLU A 148 -11.55 -2.55 -22.42
CA GLU A 148 -11.96 -2.13 -21.07
C GLU A 148 -11.38 -3.07 -20.01
N ARG A 149 -11.42 -4.37 -20.27
CA ARG A 149 -10.81 -5.40 -19.41
C ARG A 149 -9.31 -5.20 -19.28
N GLU A 150 -8.59 -4.95 -20.37
CA GLU A 150 -7.16 -4.70 -20.36
C GLU A 150 -6.82 -3.44 -19.53
N SER A 151 -7.60 -2.37 -19.66
CA SER A 151 -7.42 -1.17 -18.83
C SER A 151 -7.63 -1.45 -17.34
N LEU A 152 -8.63 -2.25 -16.97
CA LEU A 152 -8.88 -2.65 -15.59
C LEU A 152 -7.76 -3.55 -15.05
N ILE A 153 -7.26 -4.50 -15.86
CA ILE A 153 -6.11 -5.35 -15.51
C ILE A 153 -4.87 -4.47 -15.25
N ARG A 154 -4.56 -3.54 -16.16
CA ARG A 154 -3.43 -2.61 -16.00
C ARG A 154 -3.54 -1.75 -14.73
N LYS A 155 -4.76 -1.40 -14.31
CA LYS A 155 -5.00 -0.66 -13.06
C LYS A 155 -4.81 -1.54 -11.83
N TYR A 156 -5.43 -2.72 -11.78
CA TYR A 156 -5.58 -3.48 -10.53
C TYR A 156 -4.50 -4.53 -10.29
N VAL A 157 -3.87 -5.10 -11.33
CA VAL A 157 -2.82 -6.11 -11.15
C VAL A 157 -1.61 -5.57 -10.39
N PRO A 158 -1.05 -4.38 -10.71
CA PRO A 158 0.05 -3.81 -9.93
C PRO A 158 -0.30 -3.61 -8.46
N LEU A 159 -1.55 -3.21 -8.15
CA LEU A 159 -2.02 -3.00 -6.79
C LEU A 159 -2.11 -4.32 -6.00
N ALA A 160 -2.60 -5.38 -6.65
CA ALA A 160 -2.65 -6.72 -6.07
C ALA A 160 -1.25 -7.31 -5.83
N LEU A 161 -0.35 -7.15 -6.80
CA LEU A 161 1.05 -7.57 -6.67
C LEU A 161 1.77 -6.76 -5.58
N SER A 162 1.48 -5.46 -5.47
CA SER A 162 2.03 -4.59 -4.42
C SER A 162 1.56 -5.00 -3.02
N SER A 163 0.34 -5.52 -2.87
CA SER A 163 -0.12 -6.02 -1.57
C SER A 163 0.60 -7.30 -1.14
N ILE A 164 1.10 -8.11 -2.08
CA ILE A 164 1.97 -9.26 -1.75
C ILE A 164 3.25 -8.78 -1.06
N PHE A 165 3.85 -7.67 -1.51
CA PHE A 165 5.03 -7.11 -0.84
C PHE A 165 4.77 -6.72 0.60
N LYS A 166 3.62 -6.09 0.86
CA LYS A 166 3.26 -5.68 2.22
C LYS A 166 3.19 -6.88 3.15
N LEU A 167 2.68 -8.02 2.66
CA LEU A 167 2.67 -9.28 3.43
C LEU A 167 4.09 -9.73 3.77
N ILE A 168 4.98 -9.78 2.78
CA ILE A 168 6.40 -10.16 2.97
C ILE A 168 7.07 -9.23 3.98
N ASP A 169 6.82 -7.92 3.88
CA ASP A 169 7.42 -6.95 4.79
C ASP A 169 6.84 -7.04 6.21
N THR A 170 5.53 -7.25 6.37
CA THR A 170 4.91 -7.36 7.70
C THR A 170 5.40 -8.56 8.48
N GLU A 171 5.49 -9.73 7.85
CA GLU A 171 5.88 -10.96 8.53
C GLU A 171 7.36 -10.93 8.95
N ASN A 172 8.24 -10.40 8.10
CA ASN A 172 9.65 -10.17 8.45
C ASN A 172 9.80 -9.22 9.66
N ASN A 173 8.91 -8.23 9.80
CA ASN A 173 8.94 -7.32 10.93
C ASN A 173 8.43 -7.96 12.22
N GLU A 174 7.43 -8.83 12.15
CA GLU A 174 6.93 -9.58 13.31
C GLU A 174 7.98 -10.56 13.83
N GLU A 175 8.67 -11.28 12.94
CA GLU A 175 9.75 -12.20 13.31
C GLU A 175 10.95 -11.47 13.94
N ASN A 176 11.29 -10.28 13.44
CA ASN A 176 12.33 -9.46 14.06
C ASN A 176 11.92 -8.98 15.47
N LYS A 177 10.65 -8.62 15.67
CA LYS A 177 10.14 -8.23 17.00
C LYS A 177 10.18 -9.39 17.98
N THR A 178 9.84 -10.62 17.56
CA THR A 178 9.90 -11.80 18.43
C THR A 178 11.35 -12.13 18.80
N LYS A 179 12.29 -12.12 17.85
CA LYS A 179 13.72 -12.30 18.11
C LYS A 179 14.30 -11.24 19.06
N GLU A 180 13.91 -9.98 18.92
CA GLU A 180 14.32 -8.92 19.85
C GLU A 180 13.78 -9.14 21.27
N LEU A 181 12.53 -9.60 21.39
CA LEU A 181 11.92 -9.94 22.68
C LEU A 181 12.66 -11.12 23.34
N GLU A 182 12.94 -12.19 22.58
CA GLU A 182 13.71 -13.34 23.07
C GLU A 182 15.11 -12.95 23.54
N GLN A 183 15.83 -12.11 22.79
CA GLN A 183 17.14 -11.61 23.22
C GLN A 183 17.06 -10.74 24.48
N LYS A 184 15.98 -9.97 24.65
CA LYS A 184 15.75 -9.19 25.89
C LYS A 184 15.48 -10.12 27.08
N TYR A 185 14.71 -11.20 26.89
CA TYR A 185 14.47 -12.19 27.94
C TYR A 185 15.71 -13.01 28.28
N ALA A 186 16.52 -13.42 27.29
CA ALA A 186 17.79 -14.12 27.52
C ALA A 186 18.76 -13.27 28.35
N LYS A 187 18.93 -11.98 28.00
CA LYS A 187 19.75 -11.05 28.78
C LYS A 187 19.21 -10.76 30.19
N GLN A 188 17.91 -10.96 30.42
CA GLN A 188 17.33 -10.87 31.76
C GLN A 188 17.56 -12.15 32.56
N ALA A 189 17.51 -13.33 31.92
CA ALA A 189 17.81 -14.61 32.55
C ALA A 189 19.29 -14.69 33.00
N ASP A 190 20.23 -14.28 32.14
CA ASP A 190 21.67 -14.25 32.50
C ASP A 190 21.95 -13.34 33.71
N LYS A 191 21.19 -12.25 33.85
CA LYS A 191 21.29 -11.35 35.01
C LYS A 191 20.72 -11.94 36.29
N ILE A 192 19.81 -12.91 36.20
CA ILE A 192 19.24 -13.60 37.37
C ILE A 192 20.24 -14.67 37.85
N GLU A 193 20.89 -15.40 36.95
CA GLU A 193 21.92 -16.38 37.33
C GLU A 193 23.16 -15.73 37.98
N GLU A 194 23.58 -14.54 37.54
CA GLU A 194 24.72 -13.83 38.19
C GLU A 194 24.43 -13.32 39.61
N VAL A 195 23.16 -13.25 40.02
CA VAL A 195 22.78 -12.80 41.38
C VAL A 195 22.79 -13.97 42.39
N ASP A 196 22.51 -15.19 41.94
CA ASP A 196 22.50 -16.37 42.81
C ASP A 196 23.92 -16.90 43.11
N GLU A 197 24.91 -16.70 42.22
CA GLU A 197 26.32 -17.10 42.46
C GLU A 197 27.10 -16.16 43.42
N LYS A 198 26.49 -15.11 43.96
CA LYS A 198 27.13 -14.18 44.92
C LYS A 198 26.59 -14.22 46.34
N SER A 199 25.78 -15.22 46.68
CA SER A 199 25.16 -15.34 48.02
C SER A 199 25.80 -16.36 48.97
N ASP A 200 27.05 -16.78 48.72
CA ASP A 200 27.88 -17.44 49.74
C ASP A 200 28.78 -16.40 50.42
N ILE A 201 28.28 -15.71 51.46
CA ILE A 201 29.06 -15.14 52.57
C ILE A 201 28.11 -14.75 53.71
N ASP A 202 28.34 -15.41 54.84
CA ASP A 202 28.00 -15.07 56.22
C ASP A 202 26.52 -15.06 56.66
N SER A 203 26.03 -16.28 56.87
CA SER A 203 25.13 -16.60 57.98
C SER A 203 25.84 -16.32 59.31
N ASP A 204 25.47 -15.23 59.97
CA ASP A 204 25.43 -15.19 61.43
C ASP A 204 24.27 -14.29 61.91
N GLY A 205 23.63 -14.75 62.98
CA GLY A 205 22.33 -14.34 63.52
C GLY A 205 22.07 -12.86 63.72
N GLU A 206 20.79 -12.48 63.68
CA GLU A 206 20.01 -12.23 64.90
C GLU A 206 18.54 -11.93 64.54
N SER A 207 17.68 -12.22 65.50
CA SER A 207 16.24 -12.05 65.49
C SER A 207 15.82 -10.57 65.41
N ASP A 208 14.64 -10.28 64.84
CA ASP A 208 13.52 -9.74 65.61
C ASP A 208 12.32 -9.32 64.75
N GLU A 209 11.16 -9.69 65.28
CA GLU A 209 9.90 -8.93 65.35
C GLU A 209 9.21 -8.39 64.08
N ALA A 210 8.14 -9.10 63.73
CA ALA A 210 6.76 -8.61 63.61
C ALA A 210 6.51 -7.18 63.10
N ASN A 211 5.79 -7.09 61.97
CA ASN A 211 4.60 -6.24 61.91
C ASN A 211 3.58 -6.72 60.85
N PRO A 212 2.27 -6.67 61.16
CA PRO A 212 1.16 -6.89 60.22
C PRO A 212 0.72 -5.56 59.56
N PHE A 213 -0.35 -5.59 58.75
CA PHE A 213 -0.98 -4.51 57.94
C PHE A 213 -0.60 -4.58 56.46
N ASP A 214 -1.49 -4.46 55.48
CA ASP A 214 -2.94 -4.19 55.46
C ASP A 214 -3.51 -4.73 54.14
N ASP A 215 -4.73 -5.25 54.21
CA ASP A 215 -5.54 -5.73 53.10
C ASP A 215 -6.44 -4.57 52.64
N ASP A 216 -6.25 -4.09 51.40
CA ASP A 216 -7.09 -3.01 50.85
C ASP A 216 -7.36 -3.25 49.36
N SER A 217 -8.43 -4.00 49.11
CA SER A 217 -9.01 -4.25 47.79
C SER A 217 -9.70 -2.99 47.26
N LYS A 218 -9.12 -2.35 46.23
CA LYS A 218 -9.80 -1.34 45.41
C LYS A 218 -10.41 -1.97 44.16
N VAL A 219 -11.75 -2.07 44.17
CA VAL A 219 -12.58 -2.29 42.99
C VAL A 219 -12.67 -0.98 42.22
N GLN A 220 -12.23 -0.95 40.96
CA GLN A 220 -12.47 0.17 40.03
C GLN A 220 -13.58 -0.22 39.06
N ASP A 221 -14.68 0.53 39.13
CA ASP A 221 -15.74 0.57 38.12
C ASP A 221 -15.22 1.22 36.83
N ALA A 222 -15.31 0.49 35.72
CA ALA A 222 -15.05 0.98 34.37
C ALA A 222 -16.37 1.42 33.71
N SER A 223 -16.60 2.73 33.64
CA SER A 223 -17.66 3.33 32.83
C SER A 223 -17.17 3.55 31.39
N LEU A 224 -17.83 2.87 30.44
CA LEU A 224 -17.61 3.00 29.01
C LEU A 224 -18.23 4.30 28.49
N ASN A 225 -17.39 5.24 28.07
CA ASN A 225 -17.78 6.39 27.25
C ASN A 225 -17.84 5.98 25.77
N LEU A 226 -19.05 5.95 25.20
CA LEU A 226 -19.27 5.88 23.76
C LEU A 226 -19.12 7.29 23.17
N GLY A 227 -18.10 7.47 22.33
CA GLY A 227 -17.84 8.72 21.62
C GLY A 227 -18.75 8.91 20.42
N ASP A 228 -19.42 10.06 20.37
CA ASP A 228 -20.13 10.59 19.21
C ASP A 228 -19.14 10.87 18.05
N THR A 229 -19.42 10.32 16.87
CA THR A 229 -18.74 10.70 15.62
C THR A 229 -19.72 11.49 14.74
N PRO A 230 -19.32 12.67 14.20
CA PRO A 230 -20.20 13.44 13.34
C PRO A 230 -20.14 12.95 11.89
N SER A 231 -21.29 12.53 11.37
CA SER A 231 -21.53 12.20 9.96
C SER A 231 -21.37 13.45 9.08
N ASN A 232 -20.32 13.50 8.27
CA ASN A 232 -20.19 14.47 7.17
C ASN A 232 -20.70 13.84 5.87
N LEU A 233 -21.82 14.36 5.41
CA LEU A 233 -22.52 14.00 4.17
C LEU A 233 -21.87 14.76 2.99
N LEU A 234 -21.21 14.05 2.09
CA LEU A 234 -20.70 14.59 0.82
C LEU A 234 -21.86 14.71 -0.18
N GLN A 235 -22.23 15.95 -0.51
CA GLN A 235 -23.03 16.28 -1.69
C GLN A 235 -22.09 16.43 -2.89
N VAL A 236 -22.23 15.55 -3.88
CA VAL A 236 -21.60 15.68 -5.20
C VAL A 236 -22.57 16.44 -6.11
N GLU A 237 -22.25 17.70 -6.43
CA GLU A 237 -22.89 18.44 -7.52
C GLU A 237 -22.08 18.23 -8.80
N GLN A 238 -22.75 17.70 -9.82
CA GLN A 238 -22.30 17.72 -11.20
C GLN A 238 -22.62 19.09 -11.81
N GLN A 239 -21.61 19.78 -12.36
CA GLN A 239 -21.83 20.83 -13.36
C GLN A 239 -20.83 20.65 -14.51
N ALA A 240 -21.41 20.40 -15.68
CA ALA A 240 -20.78 20.52 -16.99
C ALA A 240 -21.00 21.96 -17.52
N ASN A 241 -19.98 22.50 -18.18
CA ASN A 241 -19.92 23.56 -19.20
C ASN A 241 -18.42 23.93 -19.29
N GLY A 242 -17.72 23.95 -20.43
CA GLY A 242 -18.12 24.31 -21.80
C GLY A 242 -17.37 25.59 -22.18
N ASP A 243 -16.59 25.52 -23.27
CA ASP A 243 -15.92 26.62 -24.01
C ASP A 243 -14.72 27.31 -23.35
N SER A 244 -13.78 27.91 -24.06
CA SER A 244 -13.09 27.72 -25.35
C SER A 244 -11.96 28.78 -25.34
N ASP A 245 -11.00 28.63 -26.25
CA ASP A 245 -10.18 29.71 -26.81
C ASP A 245 -8.77 30.03 -26.23
N GLU A 246 -7.83 29.67 -27.11
CA GLU A 246 -6.83 30.56 -27.74
C GLU A 246 -5.45 30.75 -27.09
N GLU A 247 -4.50 30.10 -27.76
CA GLU A 247 -3.08 30.39 -27.85
C GLU A 247 -2.80 31.87 -28.17
N GLN A 248 -1.87 32.51 -27.46
CA GLN A 248 -1.01 33.53 -28.05
C GLN A 248 0.44 33.39 -27.59
N ILE A 249 1.27 33.02 -28.57
CA ILE A 249 2.71 33.08 -28.62
C ILE A 249 3.14 34.55 -28.64
N VAL A 250 3.94 35.00 -27.67
CA VAL A 250 4.66 36.27 -27.76
C VAL A 250 6.16 36.01 -27.62
N THR A 251 6.82 35.98 -28.77
CA THR A 251 8.26 36.18 -28.93
C THR A 251 8.58 37.66 -28.78
N SER A 252 9.54 38.01 -27.92
CA SER A 252 10.23 39.30 -28.02
C SER A 252 11.71 39.17 -27.65
N ASN A 253 12.54 39.23 -28.69
CA ASN A 253 13.95 39.58 -28.65
C ASN A 253 14.15 40.92 -27.92
N LYS A 254 15.23 41.03 -27.13
CA LYS A 254 15.95 42.29 -26.98
C LYS A 254 17.41 42.09 -26.59
N ASP A 255 18.24 42.79 -27.33
CA ASP A 255 19.68 42.81 -27.33
C ASP A 255 20.33 43.32 -26.03
N GLN A 256 21.49 42.69 -25.77
CA GLN A 256 22.76 43.26 -25.32
C GLN A 256 22.75 44.63 -24.63
N LYS A 257 23.28 44.65 -23.40
CA LYS A 257 24.26 45.66 -22.98
C LYS A 257 25.22 45.08 -21.94
N LEU A 258 26.48 45.00 -22.34
CA LEU A 258 27.67 44.85 -21.50
C LEU A 258 27.71 45.97 -20.45
N ASN A 259 28.02 45.61 -19.21
CA ASN A 259 28.70 46.49 -18.27
C ASN A 259 29.53 45.62 -17.31
N ASP A 260 30.84 45.87 -17.36
CA ASP A 260 31.82 45.43 -16.38
C ASP A 260 31.54 46.10 -15.03
N THR A 261 31.31 45.30 -13.99
CA THR A 261 31.70 45.67 -12.62
C THR A 261 32.18 44.43 -11.88
N SER A 262 33.47 44.45 -11.57
CA SER A 262 34.14 43.54 -10.67
C SER A 262 33.78 43.85 -9.20
N PHE A 263 34.02 42.83 -8.36
CA PHE A 263 34.33 42.90 -6.93
C PHE A 263 33.21 42.64 -5.90
N SER A 264 33.29 41.42 -5.37
CA SER A 264 32.95 40.95 -4.00
C SER A 264 31.63 41.42 -3.38
N VAL A 265 30.56 40.68 -3.69
CA VAL A 265 29.43 40.50 -2.76
C VAL A 265 29.34 39.01 -2.51
N ILE A 266 29.85 38.55 -1.36
CA ILE A 266 29.44 37.26 -0.79
C ILE A 266 28.01 37.51 -0.31
N SER A 267 27.07 37.38 -1.23
CA SER A 267 25.66 37.26 -0.92
C SER A 267 25.52 36.04 -0.04
N LYS A 268 24.82 36.19 1.09
CA LYS A 268 24.23 35.06 1.78
C LYS A 268 23.37 34.36 0.73
N VAL A 269 23.85 33.24 0.21
CA VAL A 269 23.05 32.35 -0.62
C VAL A 269 21.93 31.90 0.31
N GLU A 270 20.75 32.49 0.14
CA GLU A 270 19.54 31.95 0.74
C GLU A 270 19.44 30.52 0.18
N PHE A 271 19.60 29.56 1.09
CA PHE A 271 19.43 28.16 0.74
C PHE A 271 17.97 28.02 0.37
N ASP A 272 17.73 27.82 -0.92
CA ASP A 272 16.42 27.43 -1.40
C ASP A 272 16.18 26.01 -0.86
N ASP A 273 15.54 25.91 0.31
CA ASP A 273 15.21 24.66 1.02
C ASP A 273 14.16 23.83 0.25
N ASN A 274 13.82 24.24 -0.98
CA ASN A 274 12.97 23.50 -1.87
C ASN A 274 13.70 22.21 -2.31
N PHE A 275 13.30 21.08 -1.71
CA PHE A 275 13.69 19.71 -2.06
C PHE A 275 13.22 19.27 -3.46
N GLU A 276 13.08 20.20 -4.39
CA GLU A 276 12.54 20.00 -5.73
C GLU A 276 13.39 18.99 -6.54
N HIS A 277 14.70 18.88 -6.28
CA HIS A 277 15.55 17.89 -6.94
C HIS A 277 15.27 16.44 -6.50
N LEU A 278 14.53 16.25 -5.40
CA LEU A 278 14.09 14.93 -4.94
C LEU A 278 12.68 14.57 -5.43
N SER A 279 11.97 15.49 -6.08
CA SER A 279 10.60 15.25 -6.59
C SER A 279 10.50 14.11 -7.61
N ASN A 280 11.62 13.73 -8.24
CA ASN A 280 11.69 12.60 -9.15
C ASN A 280 11.67 11.24 -8.42
N PHE A 281 11.89 11.22 -7.11
CA PHE A 281 11.79 10.01 -6.30
C PHE A 281 10.38 9.91 -5.75
N ASP A 282 9.73 8.80 -6.05
CA ASP A 282 8.47 8.45 -5.43
C ASP A 282 8.73 8.08 -3.95
N PRO A 283 8.15 8.79 -2.97
CA PRO A 283 8.29 8.44 -1.57
C PRO A 283 7.74 7.04 -1.24
N ASP A 284 6.83 6.53 -2.07
CA ASP A 284 6.24 5.20 -1.93
C ASP A 284 7.04 4.12 -2.69
N ASP A 285 8.19 4.47 -3.27
CA ASP A 285 9.04 3.53 -4.01
C ASP A 285 9.56 2.39 -3.12
N GLU A 286 9.36 1.16 -3.56
CA GLU A 286 9.65 -0.07 -2.83
C GLU A 286 11.10 -0.20 -2.36
N PHE A 287 12.07 0.34 -3.10
CA PHE A 287 13.48 0.25 -2.71
C PHE A 287 13.92 1.40 -1.80
N VAL A 288 13.23 2.54 -1.85
CA VAL A 288 13.55 3.71 -1.02
C VAL A 288 12.82 3.62 0.32
N ASN A 289 11.65 3.00 0.34
CA ASN A 289 10.73 2.99 1.48
C ASN A 289 10.93 1.81 2.45
N SER A 290 12.15 1.28 2.58
CA SER A 290 12.37 0.24 3.59
C SER A 290 12.29 0.85 5.00
N ASN A 291 11.85 0.07 5.99
CA ASN A 291 11.80 0.51 7.40
C ASN A 291 13.13 1.11 7.90
N ARG A 292 14.26 0.65 7.34
CA ARG A 292 15.59 1.18 7.64
C ARG A 292 15.83 2.57 7.01
N SER A 293 15.28 2.78 5.83
CA SER A 293 15.54 3.93 4.98
C SER A 293 14.88 5.21 5.48
N TYR A 294 13.74 5.14 6.19
CA TYR A 294 13.13 6.31 6.83
C TYR A 294 14.07 7.06 7.77
N SER A 295 14.89 6.32 8.54
CA SER A 295 15.89 6.93 9.42
C SER A 295 16.99 7.63 8.62
N VAL A 296 17.45 7.01 7.54
CA VAL A 296 18.50 7.55 6.67
C VAL A 296 18.01 8.79 5.95
N ILE A 297 16.84 8.72 5.31
CA ILE A 297 16.23 9.83 4.58
C ILE A 297 15.90 10.98 5.52
N GLY A 298 15.32 10.68 6.69
CA GLY A 298 15.10 11.67 7.75
C GLY A 298 16.37 12.38 8.15
N SER A 299 17.48 11.64 8.34
CA SER A 299 18.79 12.23 8.68
C SER A 299 19.42 13.06 7.56
N VAL A 300 19.16 12.69 6.29
CA VAL A 300 19.63 13.44 5.11
C VAL A 300 18.83 14.73 4.94
N ILE A 301 17.54 14.70 5.25
CA ILE A 301 16.62 15.84 5.18
C ILE A 301 16.82 16.79 6.37
N SER A 302 17.13 16.28 7.56
CA SER A 302 17.23 17.08 8.79
C SER A 302 18.42 18.05 8.84
N ASN A 303 19.14 18.23 7.72
CA ASN A 303 20.13 19.29 7.53
C ASN A 303 21.25 19.33 8.60
N ASP A 304 21.55 18.19 9.24
CA ASP A 304 22.74 18.05 10.07
C ASP A 304 23.97 18.08 9.16
N LYS A 305 24.40 19.30 8.80
CA LYS A 305 25.56 19.59 7.94
C LYS A 305 26.81 18.88 8.43
N GLU A 306 26.92 18.65 9.74
CA GLU A 306 28.01 17.91 10.37
C GLU A 306 27.99 16.40 10.05
N SER A 307 26.80 15.80 9.90
CA SER A 307 26.68 14.39 9.51
C SER A 307 27.12 14.18 8.05
N LEU A 308 26.70 15.10 7.17
CA LEU A 308 26.96 15.03 5.75
C LEU A 308 28.42 15.34 5.42
N ALA A 309 29.11 16.26 6.13
CA ALA A 309 30.51 16.63 5.85
C ALA A 309 31.50 15.43 5.85
N SER A 310 31.10 14.28 6.41
CA SER A 310 31.91 13.06 6.49
C SER A 310 31.86 12.14 5.25
N TYR A 311 30.92 12.34 4.32
CA TYR A 311 30.87 11.57 3.07
C TYR A 311 31.66 12.27 1.96
N SER A 312 32.49 11.54 1.22
CA SER A 312 33.20 12.11 0.08
C SER A 312 32.23 12.61 -0.99
N ASP A 313 32.60 13.66 -1.73
CA ASP A 313 31.75 14.40 -2.68
C ASP A 313 31.07 13.51 -3.74
N PHE A 314 31.55 12.28 -3.95
CA PHE A 314 31.02 11.34 -4.94
C PHE A 314 30.88 9.89 -4.43
N SER A 315 31.15 9.62 -3.15
CA SER A 315 31.03 8.27 -2.57
C SER A 315 30.76 8.32 -1.07
N ILE A 316 29.71 7.62 -0.64
CA ILE A 316 29.32 7.46 0.77
C ILE A 316 30.35 6.64 1.56
N VAL A 317 31.25 5.92 0.89
CA VAL A 317 32.30 5.14 1.54
C VAL A 317 33.55 6.01 1.69
N GLY A 318 33.54 6.88 2.69
CA GLY A 318 34.73 7.60 3.17
C GLY A 318 35.53 6.75 4.17
N GLU A 319 36.85 6.73 4.00
CA GLU A 319 37.79 5.85 4.70
C GLU A 319 37.85 6.07 6.23
N SER A 320 37.51 7.27 6.70
CA SER A 320 37.75 7.69 8.10
C SER A 320 36.61 7.37 9.08
N ARG A 321 35.41 7.03 8.58
CA ARG A 321 34.29 6.47 9.38
C ARG A 321 33.88 5.07 8.91
N ALA A 322 34.62 4.52 7.94
CA ALA A 322 34.50 3.14 7.51
C ALA A 322 34.52 2.18 8.70
N SER A 323 35.39 2.34 9.69
CA SER A 323 35.49 1.40 10.81
C SER A 323 34.42 1.56 11.90
N SER A 324 33.64 2.65 11.94
CA SER A 324 32.62 2.89 12.99
C SER A 324 31.18 2.97 12.45
N ILE A 325 30.99 3.34 11.18
CA ILE A 325 29.73 3.23 10.46
C ILE A 325 29.68 1.94 9.62
N LEU A 326 30.83 1.45 9.11
CA LEU A 326 30.93 0.04 8.73
C LEU A 326 31.26 -0.82 9.97
N ASN A 327 30.29 -0.90 10.88
CA ASN A 327 29.70 -2.23 10.97
C ASN A 327 29.25 -2.51 9.54
N VAL A 328 30.14 -3.09 8.70
CA VAL A 328 29.80 -3.51 7.34
C VAL A 328 28.55 -4.29 7.59
N ASN A 329 27.40 -3.70 7.23
CA ASN A 329 26.14 -4.37 7.38
C ASN A 329 26.25 -5.42 6.30
N THR A 330 26.87 -6.54 6.67
CA THR A 330 26.90 -7.73 5.88
C THR A 330 25.46 -7.92 5.48
N ILE A 331 25.25 -8.00 4.18
CA ILE A 331 23.91 -8.11 3.63
C ILE A 331 23.38 -9.43 4.18
N GLN A 332 22.62 -9.37 5.27
CA GLN A 332 22.02 -10.53 5.90
C GLN A 332 20.75 -10.78 5.13
N THR A 333 20.77 -11.80 4.29
CA THR A 333 19.57 -12.34 3.67
C THR A 333 18.82 -13.16 4.72
N ASN A 334 18.12 -12.49 5.63
CA ASN A 334 17.13 -13.14 6.46
C ASN A 334 15.86 -13.23 5.64
N ARG A 335 15.71 -14.32 4.90
CA ARG A 335 14.54 -14.60 4.08
C ARG A 335 13.91 -15.88 4.59
N ASP A 336 12.67 -15.76 5.03
CA ASP A 336 11.87 -16.93 5.31
C ASP A 336 11.40 -17.54 3.97
N ILE A 337 11.93 -18.73 3.67
CA ILE A 337 11.60 -19.48 2.45
C ILE A 337 10.09 -19.74 2.38
N TYR A 338 9.42 -19.92 3.53
CA TYR A 338 7.99 -20.20 3.57
C TYR A 338 7.15 -19.01 3.09
N ILE A 339 7.53 -17.80 3.51
CA ILE A 339 6.87 -16.56 3.10
C ILE A 339 7.08 -16.31 1.61
N GLU A 340 8.29 -16.54 1.11
CA GLU A 340 8.59 -16.45 -0.33
C GLU A 340 7.76 -17.46 -1.13
N ASP A 341 7.55 -18.67 -0.62
CA ASP A 341 6.71 -19.69 -1.27
C ASP A 341 5.24 -19.28 -1.32
N ILE A 342 4.68 -18.73 -0.24
CA ILE A 342 3.31 -18.19 -0.24
C ILE A 342 3.20 -17.03 -1.25
N ALA A 343 4.18 -16.11 -1.25
CA ALA A 343 4.20 -15.01 -2.20
C ALA A 343 4.26 -15.54 -3.64
N MET A 344 5.10 -16.53 -3.91
CA MET A 344 5.23 -17.17 -5.22
C MET A 344 3.93 -17.82 -5.68
N GLN A 345 3.24 -18.55 -4.80
CA GLN A 345 1.94 -19.13 -5.11
C GLN A 345 0.92 -18.05 -5.47
N LYS A 346 0.87 -16.94 -4.71
CA LYS A 346 -0.02 -15.82 -5.00
C LYS A 346 0.31 -15.11 -6.31
N ILE A 347 1.59 -14.91 -6.63
CA ILE A 347 2.03 -14.33 -7.91
C ILE A 347 1.56 -15.20 -9.08
N ILE A 348 1.86 -16.49 -9.03
CA ILE A 348 1.47 -17.46 -10.07
C ILE A 348 -0.06 -17.47 -10.21
N TYR A 349 -0.76 -17.49 -9.08
CA TYR A 349 -2.20 -17.48 -9.04
C TYR A 349 -2.76 -16.20 -9.70
N TYR A 350 -2.33 -15.01 -9.30
CA TYR A 350 -2.79 -13.76 -9.91
C TYR A 350 -2.51 -13.72 -11.41
N ILE A 351 -1.29 -14.06 -11.84
CA ILE A 351 -0.93 -14.06 -13.27
C ILE A 351 -1.78 -15.07 -14.05
N SER A 352 -2.11 -16.22 -13.47
CA SER A 352 -2.96 -17.22 -14.11
C SER A 352 -4.41 -16.77 -14.34
N LEU A 353 -4.89 -15.75 -13.61
CA LEU A 353 -6.23 -15.19 -13.81
C LEU A 353 -6.38 -14.42 -15.12
N PHE A 354 -5.29 -13.93 -15.70
CA PHE A 354 -5.34 -13.10 -16.91
C PHE A 354 -4.43 -13.58 -18.04
N SER A 355 -3.47 -14.46 -17.79
CA SER A 355 -2.67 -15.12 -18.82
C SER A 355 -3.20 -16.52 -19.14
N GLU A 356 -3.86 -16.67 -20.30
CA GLU A 356 -4.35 -17.98 -20.77
C GLU A 356 -3.20 -18.96 -21.04
N GLU A 357 -2.01 -18.46 -21.38
CA GLU A 357 -0.79 -19.28 -21.51
C GLU A 357 -0.39 -19.86 -20.15
N THR A 358 -0.32 -19.01 -19.12
CA THR A 358 0.00 -19.42 -17.75
C THR A 358 -1.03 -20.43 -17.23
N LYS A 359 -2.31 -20.17 -17.47
CA LYS A 359 -3.40 -21.08 -17.10
C LYS A 359 -3.30 -22.43 -17.81
N SER A 360 -3.02 -22.43 -19.11
CA SER A 360 -2.86 -23.65 -19.91
C SER A 360 -1.68 -24.49 -19.41
N TYR A 361 -0.58 -23.84 -19.01
CA TYR A 361 0.57 -24.51 -18.42
C TYR A 361 0.23 -25.16 -17.07
N LEU A 362 -0.44 -24.44 -16.16
CA LEU A 362 -0.87 -24.97 -14.86
C LEU A 362 -1.81 -26.17 -14.99
N LEU A 363 -2.72 -26.16 -15.97
CA LEU A 363 -3.58 -27.31 -16.28
C LEU A 363 -2.78 -28.53 -16.73
N LYS A 364 -1.71 -28.34 -17.52
CA LYS A 364 -0.80 -29.42 -17.94
C LYS A 364 -0.04 -30.01 -16.75
N LEU A 365 0.48 -29.17 -15.84
CA LEU A 365 1.12 -29.65 -14.61
C LEU A 365 0.15 -30.49 -13.78
N ARG A 366 -1.05 -29.95 -13.50
CA ARG A 366 -2.07 -30.66 -12.71
C ARG A 366 -2.50 -31.98 -13.34
N SER A 367 -2.55 -32.06 -14.67
CA SER A 367 -2.91 -33.29 -15.39
C SER A 367 -1.86 -34.41 -15.25
N LYS A 368 -0.60 -34.07 -14.94
CA LYS A 368 0.45 -35.06 -14.69
C LYS A 368 0.34 -35.63 -13.28
N ASP A 369 -0.02 -34.79 -12.30
CA ASP A 369 -0.07 -35.18 -10.89
C ASP A 369 -1.43 -35.75 -10.46
N LYS A 370 -2.53 -35.29 -11.06
CA LYS A 370 -3.88 -35.76 -10.74
C LYS A 370 -4.41 -36.76 -11.76
N LEU A 371 -3.93 -38.00 -11.65
CA LEU A 371 -4.63 -39.19 -12.16
C LEU A 371 -5.76 -39.67 -11.22
N VAL A 372 -6.09 -38.95 -10.13
CA VAL A 372 -6.93 -39.52 -9.04
C VAL A 372 -8.10 -38.65 -8.51
N GLN A 373 -8.26 -37.37 -8.88
CA GLN A 373 -9.41 -36.59 -8.38
C GLN A 373 -10.06 -35.74 -9.48
N GLU A 374 -11.01 -36.36 -10.18
CA GLU A 374 -12.06 -35.66 -10.91
C GLU A 374 -13.04 -35.04 -9.90
N GLN A 375 -13.08 -33.71 -9.81
CA GLN A 375 -14.32 -32.95 -9.92
C GLN A 375 -14.08 -31.44 -10.02
N THR A 376 -14.96 -30.81 -10.78
CA THR A 376 -15.03 -29.44 -11.29
C THR A 376 -15.31 -28.40 -10.22
N GLU A 377 -14.47 -28.30 -9.20
CA GLU A 377 -14.58 -27.21 -8.22
C GLU A 377 -13.80 -25.98 -8.69
N GLU A 378 -14.46 -24.82 -8.66
CA GLU A 378 -13.82 -23.51 -8.76
C GLU A 378 -12.63 -23.48 -7.80
N LEU A 379 -11.43 -23.23 -8.32
CA LEU A 379 -10.22 -23.15 -7.53
C LEU A 379 -10.38 -22.05 -6.48
N SER A 380 -10.67 -22.42 -5.24
CA SER A 380 -10.48 -21.52 -4.10
C SER A 380 -8.97 -21.37 -3.87
N ILE A 381 -8.57 -20.15 -3.54
CA ILE A 381 -7.16 -19.79 -3.32
C ILE A 381 -6.59 -20.57 -2.12
N ASP A 382 -7.43 -20.76 -1.10
CA ASP A 382 -7.07 -21.55 0.09
C ASP A 382 -6.82 -23.03 -0.22
N ALA A 383 -7.22 -23.52 -1.40
CA ALA A 383 -6.95 -24.89 -1.86
C ALA A 383 -5.90 -24.96 -2.98
N PHE A 384 -5.28 -23.84 -3.33
CA PHE A 384 -4.26 -23.76 -4.37
C PHE A 384 -2.89 -24.17 -3.80
N GLU A 385 -2.73 -25.45 -3.49
CA GLU A 385 -1.42 -26.04 -3.19
C GLU A 385 -0.70 -26.35 -4.51
N LEU A 386 0.30 -25.52 -4.84
CA LEU A 386 1.15 -25.72 -6.01
C LEU A 386 2.55 -26.16 -5.54
N GLU A 387 3.01 -27.31 -6.04
CA GLU A 387 4.40 -27.74 -5.87
C GLU A 387 5.32 -26.83 -6.67
N LEU A 388 6.02 -25.93 -5.98
CA LEU A 388 6.87 -24.93 -6.64
C LEU A 388 8.14 -25.53 -7.25
N ASP A 389 8.61 -26.66 -6.74
CA ASP A 389 9.89 -27.25 -7.17
C ASP A 389 9.85 -27.85 -8.60
N ASN A 390 8.66 -28.10 -9.15
CA ASN A 390 8.45 -28.75 -10.46
C ASN A 390 8.10 -27.77 -11.58
N ILE A 391 8.34 -26.47 -11.38
CA ILE A 391 8.00 -25.43 -12.35
C ILE A 391 9.11 -25.29 -13.41
N ASP A 392 8.71 -25.29 -14.68
CA ASP A 392 9.61 -25.16 -15.83
C ASP A 392 10.21 -23.76 -15.93
N VAL A 393 11.49 -23.68 -16.30
CA VAL A 393 12.24 -22.43 -16.44
C VAL A 393 11.61 -21.50 -17.47
N ASP A 394 11.04 -22.05 -18.55
CA ASP A 394 10.37 -21.22 -19.55
C ASP A 394 9.09 -20.58 -19.02
N PHE A 395 8.34 -21.26 -18.16
CA PHE A 395 7.20 -20.67 -17.46
C PHE A 395 7.65 -19.58 -16.47
N VAL A 396 8.76 -19.79 -15.75
CA VAL A 396 9.35 -18.76 -14.89
C VAL A 396 9.70 -17.51 -15.69
N LYS A 397 10.25 -17.64 -16.90
CA LYS A 397 10.51 -16.50 -17.79
C LYS A 397 9.22 -15.77 -18.17
N THR A 398 8.15 -16.48 -18.50
CA THR A 398 6.84 -15.85 -18.77
C THR A 398 6.32 -15.07 -17.57
N LEU A 399 6.45 -15.62 -16.35
CA LEU A 399 6.08 -14.89 -15.13
C LEU A 399 6.91 -13.61 -14.97
N LEU A 400 8.22 -13.72 -15.19
CA LEU A 400 9.16 -12.61 -15.09
C LEU A 400 8.86 -11.51 -16.13
N ASP A 401 8.52 -11.87 -17.37
CA ASP A 401 8.12 -10.91 -18.41
C ASP A 401 6.84 -10.15 -18.03
N VAL A 402 5.87 -10.84 -17.43
CA VAL A 402 4.62 -10.22 -16.94
C VAL A 402 4.90 -9.27 -15.78
N LEU A 403 5.72 -9.68 -14.82
CA LEU A 403 6.11 -8.83 -13.68
C LEU A 403 6.92 -7.60 -14.13
N GLU A 404 7.83 -7.77 -15.10
CA GLU A 404 8.60 -6.68 -15.70
C GLU A 404 7.68 -5.69 -16.42
N ASN A 405 6.66 -6.16 -17.15
CA ASN A 405 5.68 -5.29 -17.79
C ASN A 405 4.87 -4.42 -16.80
N PHE A 406 4.82 -4.79 -15.52
CA PHE A 406 4.22 -4.00 -14.45
C PHE A 406 5.24 -3.27 -13.57
N ASP A 407 6.53 -3.25 -13.96
CA ASP A 407 7.63 -2.65 -13.21
C ASP A 407 7.81 -3.22 -11.77
N MET A 408 7.39 -4.47 -11.54
CA MET A 408 7.44 -5.12 -10.22
C MET A 408 8.79 -5.80 -9.96
N PHE A 409 9.89 -5.04 -10.07
CA PHE A 409 11.26 -5.56 -10.05
C PHE A 409 11.62 -6.30 -8.77
N ARG A 410 11.10 -5.88 -7.60
CA ARG A 410 11.32 -6.61 -6.34
C ARG A 410 10.70 -8.01 -6.37
N LEU A 411 9.51 -8.21 -6.95
CA LEU A 411 8.94 -9.56 -7.14
C LEU A 411 9.79 -10.34 -8.14
N CYS A 412 10.25 -9.71 -9.23
CA CYS A 412 11.15 -10.37 -10.18
C CYS A 412 12.40 -10.92 -9.48
N MET A 413 13.00 -10.17 -8.55
CA MET A 413 14.16 -10.65 -7.78
C MET A 413 13.84 -11.84 -6.89
N ILE A 414 12.68 -11.83 -6.22
CA ILE A 414 12.21 -12.96 -5.40
C ILE A 414 12.04 -14.21 -6.28
N VAL A 415 11.38 -14.08 -7.42
CA VAL A 415 11.19 -15.17 -8.40
C VAL A 415 12.56 -15.68 -8.88
N CYS A 416 13.48 -14.79 -9.26
CA CYS A 416 14.82 -15.17 -9.69
C CYS A 416 15.59 -15.93 -8.61
N ASN A 417 15.50 -15.52 -7.34
CA ASN A 417 16.16 -16.24 -6.24
C ASN A 417 15.56 -17.63 -6.04
N ARG A 418 14.23 -17.76 -6.07
CA ARG A 418 13.57 -19.06 -5.84
C ARG A 418 13.94 -20.09 -6.90
N TYR A 419 14.04 -19.69 -8.17
CA TYR A 419 14.34 -20.59 -9.29
C TYR A 419 15.78 -20.51 -9.80
N ASN A 420 16.66 -19.78 -9.10
CA ASN A 420 18.05 -19.56 -9.46
C ASN A 420 18.26 -19.06 -10.91
N VAL A 421 17.43 -18.12 -11.37
CA VAL A 421 17.49 -17.55 -12.74
C VAL A 421 18.43 -16.33 -12.76
N THR A 422 19.73 -16.57 -12.85
CA THR A 422 20.78 -15.54 -12.75
C THR A 422 20.82 -14.56 -13.92
N ASP A 423 20.48 -15.02 -15.13
CA ASP A 423 20.50 -14.23 -16.36
C ASP A 423 19.58 -13.00 -16.26
N GLN A 424 18.30 -13.24 -15.97
CA GLN A 424 17.29 -12.19 -15.84
C GLN A 424 17.52 -11.30 -14.62
N LEU A 425 18.06 -11.85 -13.53
CA LEU A 425 18.40 -11.07 -12.35
C LEU A 425 19.35 -9.91 -12.69
N SER A 426 20.40 -10.17 -13.47
CA SER A 426 21.39 -9.15 -13.85
C SER A 426 20.77 -7.99 -14.63
N ARG A 427 19.81 -8.29 -15.51
CA ARG A 427 19.01 -7.31 -16.26
C ARG A 427 18.17 -6.45 -15.31
N TYR A 428 17.46 -7.06 -14.36
CA TYR A 428 16.64 -6.31 -13.40
C TYR A 428 17.47 -5.42 -12.48
N LEU A 429 18.59 -5.94 -11.95
CA LEU A 429 19.53 -5.15 -11.16
C LEU A 429 20.02 -3.94 -11.95
N THR A 430 20.33 -4.12 -13.23
CA THR A 430 20.76 -3.05 -14.15
C THR A 430 19.67 -2.01 -14.34
N SER A 431 18.43 -2.42 -14.62
CA SER A 431 17.28 -1.53 -14.80
C SER A 431 17.00 -0.70 -13.54
N VAL A 432 16.99 -1.34 -12.37
CA VAL A 432 16.78 -0.67 -11.08
C VAL A 432 17.93 0.28 -10.76
N CYS A 433 19.19 -0.15 -10.93
CA CYS A 433 20.35 0.72 -10.73
C CYS A 433 20.36 1.90 -11.70
N TYR A 434 19.92 1.72 -12.94
CA TYR A 434 19.77 2.81 -13.90
C TYR A 434 18.67 3.81 -13.47
N LYS A 435 17.55 3.32 -12.91
CA LYS A 435 16.46 4.16 -12.36
C LYS A 435 16.98 5.08 -11.26
N TYR A 436 17.79 4.57 -10.32
CA TYR A 436 18.34 5.35 -9.21
C TYR A 436 19.65 6.06 -9.52
N SER A 437 20.32 5.76 -10.63
CA SER A 437 21.63 6.33 -10.90
C SER A 437 21.54 7.83 -11.16
N ASN A 438 22.27 8.60 -10.36
CA ASN A 438 22.48 10.02 -10.55
C ASN A 438 23.08 10.35 -11.92
N LEU A 439 23.76 9.39 -12.56
CA LEU A 439 24.41 9.58 -13.86
C LEU A 439 23.41 9.86 -14.98
N LYS A 440 22.15 9.40 -14.85
CA LYS A 440 21.10 9.67 -15.82
C LYS A 440 20.77 11.17 -15.92
N LEU A 441 20.91 11.89 -14.80
CA LEU A 441 20.56 13.31 -14.73
C LEU A 441 21.72 14.22 -15.17
N LEU A 442 22.95 13.72 -15.16
CA LEU A 442 24.16 14.47 -15.47
C LEU A 442 24.20 14.91 -16.94
N THR A 443 23.68 16.09 -17.22
CA THR A 443 23.87 16.77 -18.50
C THR A 443 25.26 17.40 -18.57
N THR A 444 25.77 17.66 -19.78
CA THR A 444 27.06 18.36 -19.98
C THR A 444 27.12 19.71 -19.27
N LYS A 445 25.98 20.40 -19.12
CA LYS A 445 25.88 21.64 -18.34
C LYS A 445 26.12 21.40 -16.85
N GLN A 446 25.50 20.37 -16.28
CA GLN A 446 25.69 20.01 -14.87
C GLN A 446 27.11 19.54 -14.55
N ILE A 447 27.81 18.95 -15.52
CA ILE A 447 29.24 18.61 -15.37
C ILE A 447 30.08 19.88 -15.16
N LEU A 448 29.75 20.99 -15.86
CA LEU A 448 30.43 22.27 -15.64
C LEU A 448 30.09 22.89 -14.28
N GLU A 449 28.93 22.53 -13.72
CA GLU A 449 28.49 22.93 -12.38
C GLU A 449 29.05 22.04 -11.26
N ILE A 450 29.94 21.09 -11.54
CA ILE A 450 30.57 20.24 -10.51
C ILE A 450 31.24 21.07 -9.41
N ASN A 451 31.71 22.28 -9.70
CA ASN A 451 32.30 23.15 -8.68
C ASN A 451 31.28 23.96 -7.86
N ASN A 452 30.00 23.93 -8.21
CA ASN A 452 28.95 24.59 -7.45
C ASN A 452 28.63 23.78 -6.18
N PRO A 453 28.79 24.37 -4.97
CA PRO A 453 28.54 23.66 -3.72
C PRO A 453 27.09 23.18 -3.56
N MET A 454 26.11 23.94 -4.08
CA MET A 454 24.70 23.54 -4.04
C MET A 454 24.45 22.32 -4.92
N PHE A 455 25.06 22.28 -6.11
CA PHE A 455 24.95 21.12 -7.00
C PHE A 455 25.57 19.88 -6.36
N ARG A 456 26.74 20.00 -5.72
CA ARG A 456 27.36 18.90 -4.96
C ARG A 456 26.48 18.40 -3.84
N GLN A 457 25.84 19.30 -3.08
CA GLN A 457 24.92 18.91 -2.01
C GLN A 457 23.71 18.15 -2.54
N LYS A 458 23.09 18.64 -3.64
CA LYS A 458 21.98 17.93 -4.31
C LYS A 458 22.42 16.54 -4.78
N GLN A 459 23.55 16.45 -5.49
CA GLN A 459 24.12 15.18 -5.93
C GLN A 459 24.41 14.21 -4.79
N LYS A 460 24.86 14.73 -3.64
CA LYS A 460 25.09 13.95 -2.44
C LYS A 460 23.80 13.38 -1.85
N GLN A 461 22.72 14.16 -1.80
CA GLN A 461 21.43 13.65 -1.31
C GLN A 461 20.87 12.57 -2.23
N VAL A 462 20.92 12.80 -3.55
CA VAL A 462 20.50 11.80 -4.56
C VAL A 462 21.37 10.54 -4.48
N SER A 463 22.68 10.67 -4.24
CA SER A 463 23.57 9.50 -4.13
C SER A 463 23.31 8.70 -2.86
N VAL A 464 22.89 9.33 -1.75
CA VAL A 464 22.46 8.62 -0.54
C VAL A 464 21.19 7.82 -0.79
N LEU A 465 20.19 8.42 -1.45
CA LEU A 465 18.97 7.70 -1.84
C LEU A 465 19.28 6.53 -2.77
N ALA A 466 20.07 6.76 -3.82
CA ALA A 466 20.47 5.71 -4.75
C ALA A 466 21.25 4.58 -4.06
N ASN A 467 22.14 4.94 -3.15
CA ASN A 467 22.88 3.98 -2.36
C ASN A 467 21.95 3.16 -1.46
N GLU A 468 20.99 3.78 -0.80
CA GLU A 468 20.03 3.07 0.05
C GLU A 468 19.15 2.12 -0.77
N ALA A 469 18.59 2.60 -1.88
CA ALA A 469 17.78 1.78 -2.78
C ALA A 469 18.55 0.56 -3.29
N ILE A 470 19.80 0.75 -3.69
CA ILE A 470 20.66 -0.35 -4.16
C ILE A 470 21.06 -1.29 -3.03
N HIS A 471 21.22 -0.79 -1.80
CA HIS A 471 21.47 -1.66 -0.64
C HIS A 471 20.28 -2.58 -0.41
N ASN A 472 19.07 -2.03 -0.38
CA ASN A 472 17.83 -2.78 -0.21
C ASN A 472 17.63 -3.78 -1.35
N MET A 473 17.94 -3.38 -2.58
CA MET A 473 17.94 -4.25 -3.74
C MET A 473 18.89 -5.45 -3.58
N PHE A 474 20.16 -5.24 -3.20
CA PHE A 474 21.08 -6.37 -2.99
C PHE A 474 20.74 -7.21 -1.75
N ALA A 475 20.10 -6.64 -0.74
CA ALA A 475 19.51 -7.41 0.37
C ALA A 475 18.42 -8.38 -0.09
N LEU A 476 17.85 -8.12 -1.25
CA LEU A 476 16.91 -9.02 -1.89
C LEU A 476 17.56 -10.03 -2.82
N VAL A 477 18.88 -10.19 -2.87
CA VAL A 477 19.53 -11.16 -3.76
C VAL A 477 20.26 -12.20 -2.93
N SER A 478 20.04 -13.47 -3.24
CA SER A 478 20.80 -14.55 -2.60
C SER A 478 22.31 -14.40 -2.88
N PRO A 479 23.18 -14.48 -1.86
CA PRO A 479 24.62 -14.36 -2.06
C PRO A 479 25.17 -15.41 -3.04
N ASP A 480 24.54 -16.58 -3.12
CA ASP A 480 25.00 -17.66 -3.99
C ASP A 480 24.76 -17.35 -5.48
N MET A 481 23.70 -16.62 -5.81
CA MET A 481 23.49 -16.14 -7.19
C MET A 481 24.61 -15.18 -7.61
N ILE A 482 25.06 -14.31 -6.71
CA ILE A 482 26.16 -13.37 -6.97
C ILE A 482 27.49 -14.13 -7.12
N LYS A 483 27.71 -15.23 -6.38
CA LYS A 483 28.91 -16.06 -6.52
C LYS A 483 28.94 -16.85 -7.82
N GLN A 484 27.81 -17.39 -8.26
CA GLN A 484 27.70 -18.14 -9.52
C GLN A 484 28.12 -17.29 -10.72
N VAL A 485 27.65 -16.04 -10.76
CA VAL A 485 28.06 -15.03 -11.75
C VAL A 485 29.59 -14.87 -11.81
N LYS A 486 30.28 -14.81 -10.66
CA LYS A 486 31.74 -14.64 -10.62
C LYS A 486 32.50 -15.84 -11.18
N THR A 487 31.92 -17.03 -11.17
CA THR A 487 32.62 -18.27 -11.54
C THR A 487 32.36 -18.69 -12.98
N GLU A 488 31.12 -18.55 -13.46
CA GLU A 488 30.73 -18.97 -14.81
C GLU A 488 31.01 -17.89 -15.87
N ASP A 489 30.67 -16.63 -15.61
CA ASP A 489 30.74 -15.56 -16.63
C ASP A 489 32.17 -15.09 -16.95
N ILE A 490 33.13 -15.34 -16.06
CA ILE A 490 34.55 -14.99 -16.31
C ILE A 490 35.19 -16.00 -17.28
N GLN A 491 34.70 -17.24 -17.30
CA GLN A 491 35.26 -18.30 -18.14
C GLN A 491 34.57 -18.37 -19.51
N ASP A 492 33.25 -18.13 -19.56
CA ASP A 492 32.48 -18.11 -20.80
C ASP A 492 32.36 -16.70 -21.40
N ILE A 493 33.49 -16.19 -21.94
CA ILE A 493 33.57 -14.89 -22.64
C ILE A 493 32.62 -14.79 -23.85
N HIS A 494 32.08 -15.92 -24.31
CA HIS A 494 31.25 -15.99 -25.51
C HIS A 494 29.80 -15.53 -25.30
N ASP A 495 29.24 -15.65 -24.09
CA ASP A 495 27.90 -15.12 -23.80
C ASP A 495 27.99 -13.66 -23.34
N LYS A 496 28.29 -12.78 -24.31
CA LYS A 496 28.55 -11.35 -24.07
C LYS A 496 27.43 -10.65 -23.31
N SER A 497 26.20 -11.11 -23.44
CA SER A 497 25.03 -10.44 -22.85
C SER A 497 25.07 -10.46 -21.32
N LYS A 498 25.44 -11.58 -20.69
CA LYS A 498 25.47 -11.70 -19.22
C LYS A 498 26.54 -10.83 -18.59
N ALA A 499 27.76 -10.88 -19.13
CA ALA A 499 28.86 -10.06 -18.66
C ALA A 499 28.62 -8.55 -18.87
N GLU A 500 27.81 -8.17 -19.87
CA GLU A 500 27.48 -6.76 -20.15
C GLU A 500 26.64 -6.12 -19.05
N HIS A 501 25.66 -6.82 -18.47
CA HIS A 501 24.83 -6.28 -17.38
C HIS A 501 25.64 -5.98 -16.13
N TRP A 502 26.51 -6.91 -15.72
CA TRP A 502 27.40 -6.68 -14.58
C TRP A 502 28.39 -5.55 -14.84
N ARG A 503 28.98 -5.49 -16.04
CA ARG A 503 29.82 -4.35 -16.46
C ARG A 503 29.04 -3.03 -16.41
N PHE A 504 27.76 -3.05 -16.77
CA PHE A 504 26.92 -1.87 -16.69
C PHE A 504 26.75 -1.38 -15.25
N LEU A 505 26.55 -2.29 -14.28
CA LEU A 505 26.54 -1.91 -12.86
C LEU A 505 27.86 -1.28 -12.41
N PHE A 506 29.00 -1.77 -12.91
CA PHE A 506 30.30 -1.12 -12.70
C PHE A 506 30.34 0.29 -13.31
N TYR A 507 29.88 0.46 -14.55
CA TYR A 507 29.83 1.75 -15.23
C TYR A 507 28.88 2.75 -14.58
N LEU A 508 27.82 2.28 -13.93
CA LEU A 508 26.93 3.13 -13.15
C LEU A 508 27.54 3.63 -11.84
N GLY A 509 28.79 3.25 -11.53
CA GLY A 509 29.53 3.72 -10.36
C GLY A 509 29.33 2.87 -9.11
N PHE A 510 28.64 1.73 -9.22
CA PHE A 510 28.32 0.85 -8.08
C PHE A 510 29.40 -0.20 -7.80
N TRP A 511 30.58 -0.06 -8.42
CA TRP A 511 31.71 -0.98 -8.29
C TRP A 511 32.12 -1.26 -6.84
N ARG A 512 32.07 -0.26 -5.95
CA ARG A 512 32.44 -0.46 -4.54
C ARG A 512 31.54 -1.46 -3.82
N LYS A 513 30.24 -1.49 -4.13
CA LYS A 513 29.31 -2.46 -3.52
C LYS A 513 29.37 -3.86 -4.13
N LEU A 514 29.90 -3.98 -5.35
CA LEU A 514 30.04 -5.27 -6.02
C LEU A 514 31.36 -5.97 -5.63
N VAL A 515 32.39 -5.17 -5.34
CA VAL A 515 33.74 -5.64 -5.02
C VAL A 515 33.87 -6.02 -3.54
N TYR A 516 33.32 -5.20 -2.64
CA TYR A 516 33.24 -5.46 -1.20
C TYR A 516 31.94 -6.18 -0.86
#